data_AF-A0A6S6W0B6-F1
#
_entry.id   AF-A0A6S6W0B6-F1
#
_cell.length_a   1.000
_cell.length_b   1.000
_cell.length_c   1.000
_cell.angle_alpha   90.00
_cell.angle_beta   90.00
_cell.angle_gamma   90.00
#
_symmetry.space_group_name_H-M   'P 1'
#
loop_
_entity.id
_entity.type
_entity.pdbx_description
1 polymer ?
#
loop_
_entity_poly.entity_id
_entity_poly.type
_entity_poly.pdbx_seq_one_letter_code
_entity_poly.pdbx_strand_id
1 'polypeptide(L)'
;MDKFLDTQLHPADTCNICTEHFGALHQPVALPCKHIFGYECIKKWLKGGRGNTNACPTCRCVVVPKPEPRASFDVPSIWKALCDESPERLYTLIEKVWSGLQVLWQRHPTGNFTVTSILDKAIIPALVATARRPNASGNRNQDSILDCYNLLAASWDSIGRLDMAAGLAIPLVRLARLMANAGAVLPKWLTKNARVNRLIWLANACLPITAEHISWDYLIEATQPKDAHHIPLLHLYTVLISQSITHLPAPQPYPTKRHEIMNLVIERCCTKIGGIGCVWKSKPSNEFKDALVGVFDELRRYQIEKKKMSLRGHDEEESLVKGIWALAGWGGKGTLSS
;
A
#
# COMPACT_ATOMS: atom_id res chain seq x y z
N MET A 1 58.79 3.89 1.89
CA MET A 1 57.77 4.20 2.90
C MET A 1 58.11 5.52 3.56
N ASP A 2 59.28 5.66 4.17
CA ASP A 2 59.69 6.86 4.91
C ASP A 2 59.67 8.14 4.04
N LYS A 3 60.22 8.08 2.82
CA LYS A 3 60.15 9.19 1.86
C LYS A 3 58.72 9.69 1.59
N PHE A 4 57.72 8.80 1.61
CA PHE A 4 56.31 9.19 1.46
C PHE A 4 55.77 9.86 2.73
N LEU A 5 56.08 9.31 3.89
CA LEU A 5 55.70 9.89 5.19
C LEU A 5 56.27 11.31 5.33
N ASP A 6 57.53 11.51 4.96
CA ASP A 6 58.23 12.80 5.12
C ASP A 6 57.85 13.86 4.07
N THR A 7 57.31 13.46 2.90
CA THR A 7 57.03 14.39 1.79
C THR A 7 55.55 14.58 1.48
N GLN A 8 54.67 13.67 1.91
CA GLN A 8 53.24 13.70 1.56
C GLN A 8 52.33 13.80 2.79
N LEU A 9 52.81 13.47 4.00
CA LEU A 9 52.05 13.62 5.24
C LEU A 9 52.50 14.87 5.99
N HIS A 10 51.88 16.00 5.68
CA HIS A 10 52.07 17.22 6.45
C HIS A 10 51.08 17.28 7.61
N PRO A 11 51.53 17.58 8.85
CA PRO A 11 50.64 17.90 9.94
C PRO A 11 49.72 19.05 9.53
N ALA A 12 48.41 18.88 9.74
CA ALA A 12 47.48 19.99 9.62
C ALA A 12 47.71 20.90 10.84
N ASP A 13 48.55 21.91 10.69
CA ASP A 13 48.92 22.88 11.71
C ASP A 13 48.07 24.17 11.64
N THR A 14 47.39 24.38 10.51
CA THR A 14 46.63 25.59 10.20
C THR A 14 45.21 25.28 9.72
N CYS A 15 44.29 26.20 10.01
CA CYS A 15 42.89 26.10 9.63
C CYS A 15 42.65 26.60 8.21
N ASN A 16 42.06 25.77 7.36
CA ASN A 16 41.74 26.13 5.97
C ASN A 16 40.65 27.22 5.82
N ILE A 17 39.99 27.66 6.90
CA ILE A 17 38.96 28.73 6.85
C ILE A 17 39.57 30.09 7.18
N CYS A 18 40.35 30.21 8.26
CA CYS A 18 40.92 31.48 8.71
C CYS A 18 42.43 31.60 8.51
N THR A 19 43.10 30.53 8.08
CA THR A 19 44.56 30.42 7.90
C THR A 19 45.39 30.58 9.18
N GLU A 20 44.76 30.58 10.36
CA GLU A 20 45.44 30.63 11.65
C GLU A 20 45.90 29.24 12.11
N HIS A 21 46.96 29.20 12.94
CA HIS A 21 47.47 27.97 13.53
C HIS A 21 46.50 27.39 14.56
N PHE A 22 46.42 26.06 14.62
CA PHE A 22 45.68 25.37 15.67
C PHE A 22 46.36 25.55 17.03
N GLY A 23 45.54 25.60 18.09
CA GLY A 23 46.03 25.77 19.45
C GLY A 23 44.90 25.72 20.48
N ALA A 24 45.20 26.05 21.73
CA ALA A 24 44.23 26.00 22.82
C ALA A 24 42.97 26.86 22.56
N LEU A 25 43.15 28.03 21.93
CA LEU A 25 42.06 28.94 21.54
C LEU A 25 41.47 28.64 20.15
N HIS A 26 42.14 27.81 19.36
CA HIS A 26 41.76 27.44 18.00
C HIS A 26 41.80 25.92 17.83
N GLN A 27 40.90 25.23 18.54
CA GLN A 27 40.93 23.77 18.61
C GLN A 27 40.57 23.13 17.26
N PRO A 28 41.36 22.16 16.77
CA PRO A 28 41.07 21.46 15.53
C PRO A 28 39.91 20.47 15.71
N VAL A 29 39.03 20.38 14.71
CA VAL A 29 37.96 19.39 14.63
C VAL A 29 37.91 18.78 13.24
N ALA A 30 37.74 17.45 13.17
CA ALA A 30 37.57 16.73 11.91
C ALA A 30 36.09 16.53 11.57
N LEU A 31 35.73 16.79 10.32
CA LEU A 31 34.41 16.46 9.78
C LEU A 31 34.30 14.97 9.40
N PRO A 32 33.09 14.43 9.08
CA PRO A 32 32.94 13.05 8.59
C PRO A 32 33.76 12.76 7.32
N CYS A 33 33.93 13.76 6.46
CA CYS A 33 34.78 13.71 5.27
C CYS A 33 36.30 13.85 5.56
N LYS A 34 36.70 13.79 6.83
CA LYS A 34 38.08 13.82 7.35
C LYS A 34 38.86 15.13 7.18
N HIS A 35 38.27 16.17 6.58
CA HIS A 35 38.86 17.51 6.58
C HIS A 35 38.84 18.14 7.98
N ILE A 36 39.93 18.83 8.33
CA ILE A 36 40.16 19.43 9.65
C ILE A 36 40.03 20.95 9.58
N PHE A 37 39.35 21.55 10.55
CA PHE A 37 39.12 23.00 10.67
C PHE A 37 39.16 23.42 12.14
N GLY A 38 39.26 24.73 12.40
CA GLY A 38 39.07 25.26 13.74
C GLY A 38 37.60 25.15 14.15
N TYR A 39 37.32 24.71 15.38
CA TYR A 39 35.97 24.44 15.87
C TYR A 39 35.01 25.63 15.68
N GLU A 40 35.40 26.82 16.13
CA GLU A 40 34.57 28.02 15.96
C GLU A 40 34.46 28.47 14.50
N CYS A 41 35.48 28.22 13.67
CA CYS A 41 35.43 28.54 12.24
C CYS A 41 34.42 27.67 11.50
N ILE A 42 34.48 26.35 11.67
CA ILE A 42 33.53 25.45 11.01
C ILE A 42 32.12 25.63 11.57
N LYS A 43 31.98 25.92 12.86
CA LYS A 43 30.68 26.27 13.47
C LYS A 43 30.09 27.54 12.88
N LYS A 44 30.89 28.60 12.68
CA LYS A 44 30.44 29.84 12.00
C LYS A 44 30.06 29.57 10.54
N TRP A 45 30.87 28.79 9.82
CA TRP A 45 30.58 28.36 8.45
C TRP A 45 29.23 27.65 8.37
N LEU A 46 29.01 26.67 9.26
CA LEU A 46 27.81 25.85 9.24
C LEU A 46 26.55 26.62 9.66
N LYS A 47 26.67 27.63 10.52
CA LYS A 47 25.53 28.42 11.02
C LYS A 47 25.20 29.66 10.21
N GLY A 48 26.15 30.25 9.48
CA GLY A 48 25.96 31.60 8.92
C GLY A 48 26.84 31.96 7.72
N GLY A 49 27.48 31.00 7.05
CA GLY A 49 28.20 31.28 5.81
C GLY A 49 27.29 31.79 4.68
N ARG A 50 27.86 32.49 3.69
CA ARG A 50 27.16 32.78 2.43
C ARG A 50 27.37 31.56 1.50
N GLY A 51 26.34 30.76 1.24
CA GLY A 51 26.40 29.62 0.29
C GLY A 51 25.95 28.27 0.87
N ASN A 52 26.63 27.18 0.50
CA ASN A 52 26.28 25.80 0.89
C ASN A 52 26.71 25.50 2.35
N THR A 53 26.08 26.21 3.31
CA THR A 53 26.40 26.20 4.74
C THR A 53 26.17 24.86 5.43
N ASN A 54 25.64 23.86 4.76
CA ASN A 54 25.43 22.54 5.34
C ASN A 54 26.50 21.53 4.89
N ALA A 55 27.54 21.99 4.20
CA ALA A 55 28.58 21.16 3.60
C ALA A 55 30.01 21.60 3.98
N CYS A 56 30.96 20.68 3.81
CA CYS A 56 32.38 20.90 4.02
C CYS A 56 32.91 22.01 3.08
N PRO A 57 33.66 23.00 3.59
CA PRO A 57 34.28 24.03 2.77
C PRO A 57 35.22 23.50 1.69
N THR A 58 35.92 22.39 1.96
CA THR A 58 36.95 21.83 1.07
C THR A 58 36.35 20.92 0.00
N CYS A 59 35.59 19.90 0.40
CA CYS A 59 35.11 18.86 -0.52
C CYS A 59 33.61 18.89 -0.81
N ARG A 60 32.86 19.81 -0.18
CA ARG A 60 31.39 19.93 -0.32
C ARG A 60 30.58 18.70 0.12
N CYS A 61 31.18 17.72 0.79
CA CYS A 61 30.42 16.66 1.46
C CYS A 61 29.43 17.27 2.45
N VAL A 62 28.19 16.82 2.42
CA VAL A 62 27.12 17.28 3.33
C VAL A 62 27.48 16.86 4.76
N VAL A 63 27.58 17.84 5.64
CA VAL A 63 27.93 17.68 7.07
C VAL A 63 26.67 17.68 7.92
N VAL A 64 25.76 18.61 7.59
CA VAL A 64 24.43 18.71 8.19
C VAL A 64 23.45 18.42 7.07
N PRO A 65 22.72 17.29 7.09
CA PRO A 65 21.61 17.10 6.18
C PRO A 65 20.65 18.29 6.32
N LYS A 66 20.25 18.92 5.22
CA LYS A 66 19.13 19.88 5.29
C LYS A 66 17.94 19.08 5.83
N PRO A 67 17.14 19.63 6.76
CA PRO A 67 15.86 19.01 7.06
C PRO A 67 15.15 18.85 5.73
N GLU A 68 14.72 17.63 5.41
CA GLU A 68 13.97 17.41 4.18
C GLU A 68 12.83 18.43 4.16
N PRO A 69 12.62 19.14 3.03
CA PRO A 69 11.51 20.06 2.92
C PRO A 69 10.26 19.31 3.37
N ARG A 70 9.52 19.88 4.32
CA ARG A 70 8.30 19.25 4.86
C ARG A 70 7.47 18.79 3.67
N ALA A 71 7.10 17.51 3.65
CA ALA A 71 6.20 17.01 2.63
C ALA A 71 4.96 17.91 2.60
N SER A 72 4.50 18.28 1.41
CA SER A 72 3.38 19.21 1.28
C SER A 72 2.13 18.62 1.93
N PHE A 73 1.33 19.50 2.55
CA PHE A 73 0.07 19.11 3.18
C PHE A 73 -1.03 19.05 2.11
N ASP A 74 -0.92 18.08 1.21
CA ASP A 74 -1.85 17.85 0.11
C ASP A 74 -2.23 16.37 -0.01
N VAL A 75 -3.26 16.11 -0.83
CA VAL A 75 -3.84 14.77 -1.00
C VAL A 75 -2.79 13.75 -1.51
N PRO A 76 -2.03 13.99 -2.60
CA PRO A 76 -1.00 13.06 -3.05
C PRO A 76 0.09 12.76 -2.01
N SER A 77 0.60 13.79 -1.34
CA SER A 77 1.73 13.66 -0.41
C SER A 77 1.34 12.92 0.86
N ILE A 78 0.16 13.21 1.42
CA ILE A 78 -0.36 12.50 2.59
C ILE A 78 -0.73 11.07 2.23
N TRP A 79 -1.33 10.82 1.05
CA TRP A 79 -1.62 9.46 0.61
C TRP A 79 -0.34 8.63 0.44
N LYS A 80 0.71 9.22 -0.14
CA LYS A 80 2.02 8.57 -0.27
C LYS A 80 2.61 8.26 1.11
N ALA A 81 2.63 9.24 2.02
CA ALA A 81 3.12 9.02 3.38
C ALA A 81 2.35 7.92 4.12
N LEU A 82 1.03 7.82 3.89
CA LEU A 82 0.20 6.76 4.44
C LEU A 82 0.50 5.39 3.81
N CYS A 83 0.80 5.34 2.50
CA CYS A 83 1.23 4.11 1.84
C CYS A 83 2.60 3.61 2.33
N ASP A 84 3.48 4.54 2.72
CA ASP A 84 4.83 4.27 3.23
C ASP A 84 4.85 4.02 4.77
N GLU A 85 3.69 3.97 5.43
CA GLU A 85 3.60 3.69 6.87
C GLU A 85 4.05 2.28 7.26
N SER A 86 4.39 2.14 8.55
CA SER A 86 4.81 0.84 9.07
C SER A 86 3.67 -0.21 8.98
N PRO A 87 4.00 -1.49 8.69
CA PRO A 87 2.99 -2.55 8.59
C PRO A 87 2.11 -2.68 9.85
N GLU A 88 2.67 -2.45 11.04
CA GLU A 88 1.97 -2.54 12.32
C GLU A 88 0.90 -1.45 12.43
N ARG A 89 1.20 -0.23 11.96
CA ARG A 89 0.27 0.90 11.98
C ARG A 89 -0.84 0.72 10.96
N LEU A 90 -0.50 0.28 9.75
CA LEU A 90 -1.48 -0.06 8.72
C LEU A 90 -2.39 -1.21 9.18
N TYR A 91 -1.83 -2.25 9.80
CA TYR A 91 -2.63 -3.33 10.38
C TYR A 91 -3.61 -2.82 11.43
N THR A 92 -3.14 -1.97 12.35
CA THR A 92 -4.00 -1.36 13.38
C THR A 92 -5.13 -0.55 12.75
N LEU A 93 -4.83 0.26 11.74
CA LEU A 93 -5.82 1.04 11.00
C LEU A 93 -6.87 0.13 10.37
N ILE A 94 -6.45 -0.89 9.63
CA ILE A 94 -7.34 -1.81 8.92
C ILE A 94 -8.20 -2.63 9.89
N GLU A 95 -7.64 -3.08 11.01
CA GLU A 95 -8.39 -3.76 12.07
C GLU A 95 -9.53 -2.88 12.63
N LYS A 96 -9.26 -1.58 12.83
CA LYS A 96 -10.29 -0.63 13.26
C LYS A 96 -11.33 -0.37 12.17
N VAL A 97 -10.93 -0.33 10.91
CA VAL A 97 -11.88 -0.23 9.78
C VAL A 97 -12.80 -1.46 9.75
N TRP A 98 -12.27 -2.68 9.90
CA TRP A 98 -13.08 -3.90 10.03
C TRP A 98 -14.09 -3.82 11.16
N SER A 99 -13.67 -3.30 12.32
CA SER A 99 -14.55 -3.12 13.48
C SER A 99 -15.72 -2.18 13.16
N GLY A 100 -15.46 -1.09 12.44
CA GLY A 100 -16.50 -0.17 11.98
C GLY A 100 -17.44 -0.78 10.94
N LEU A 101 -16.89 -1.52 9.96
CA LEU A 101 -17.69 -2.25 8.97
C LEU A 101 -18.59 -3.30 9.64
N GLN A 102 -18.12 -3.98 10.69
CA GLN A 102 -18.94 -4.90 11.48
C GLN A 102 -20.16 -4.23 12.09
N VAL A 103 -20.03 -3.01 12.59
CA VAL A 103 -21.16 -2.21 13.09
C VAL A 103 -22.13 -1.85 11.96
N LEU A 104 -21.61 -1.52 10.78
CA LEU A 104 -22.46 -1.22 9.62
C LEU A 104 -23.23 -2.46 9.14
N TRP A 105 -22.61 -3.64 9.06
CA TRP A 105 -23.29 -4.88 8.66
C TRP A 105 -24.42 -5.28 9.61
N GLN A 106 -24.28 -5.01 10.91
CA GLN A 106 -25.36 -5.25 11.88
C GLN A 106 -26.61 -4.42 11.55
N ARG A 107 -26.45 -3.26 10.90
CA ARG A 107 -27.55 -2.36 10.51
C ARG A 107 -28.01 -2.57 9.08
N HIS A 108 -27.09 -2.86 8.17
CA HIS A 108 -27.32 -3.06 6.74
C HIS A 108 -26.66 -4.35 6.26
N PRO A 109 -27.34 -5.51 6.40
CA PRO A 109 -26.76 -6.81 6.06
C PRO A 109 -26.39 -6.98 4.59
N THR A 110 -26.98 -6.17 3.70
CA THR A 110 -26.69 -6.20 2.25
C THR A 110 -25.30 -5.69 1.89
N GLY A 111 -24.60 -5.02 2.81
CA GLY A 111 -23.27 -4.45 2.59
C GLY A 111 -23.25 -3.20 1.70
N ASN A 112 -24.43 -2.67 1.32
CA ASN A 112 -24.50 -1.41 0.59
C ASN A 112 -24.45 -0.24 1.58
N PHE A 113 -23.26 0.34 1.74
CA PHE A 113 -22.99 1.43 2.67
C PHE A 113 -22.80 2.75 1.93
N THR A 114 -23.43 3.80 2.44
CA THR A 114 -23.23 5.17 1.96
C THR A 114 -21.83 5.66 2.32
N VAL A 115 -21.28 6.62 1.56
CA VAL A 115 -19.99 7.26 1.87
C VAL A 115 -20.01 7.84 3.28
N THR A 116 -21.08 8.55 3.65
CA THR A 116 -21.24 9.11 4.99
C THR A 116 -21.15 8.04 6.07
N SER A 117 -21.85 6.91 5.90
CA SER A 117 -21.82 5.83 6.90
C SER A 117 -20.44 5.19 7.04
N ILE A 118 -19.72 5.02 5.92
CA ILE A 118 -18.35 4.51 5.89
C ILE A 118 -17.40 5.47 6.63
N LEU A 119 -17.48 6.77 6.31
CA LEU A 119 -16.62 7.77 6.93
C LEU A 119 -16.88 7.86 8.44
N ASP A 120 -18.13 8.00 8.86
CA ASP A 120 -18.51 8.18 10.26
C ASP A 120 -18.28 6.95 11.14
N LYS A 121 -18.49 5.73 10.60
CA LYS A 121 -18.46 4.50 11.40
C LYS A 121 -17.20 3.68 11.25
N ALA A 122 -16.49 3.79 10.13
CA ALA A 122 -15.31 2.98 9.87
C ALA A 122 -14.04 3.82 9.76
N ILE A 123 -13.97 4.74 8.80
CA ILE A 123 -12.70 5.41 8.46
C ILE A 123 -12.26 6.42 9.52
N ILE A 124 -13.11 7.38 9.88
CA ILE A 124 -12.74 8.44 10.83
C ILE A 124 -12.41 7.85 12.22
N PRO A 125 -13.24 6.97 12.80
CA PRO A 125 -12.90 6.33 14.08
C PRO A 125 -11.59 5.54 14.02
N ALA A 126 -11.31 4.86 12.90
CA ALA A 126 -10.08 4.10 12.72
C ALA A 126 -8.84 4.99 12.67
N LEU A 127 -8.89 6.11 11.93
CA LEU A 127 -7.80 7.08 11.90
C LEU A 127 -7.55 7.70 13.28
N VAL A 128 -8.60 8.14 13.98
CA VAL A 128 -8.50 8.72 15.32
C VAL A 128 -7.92 7.72 16.33
N ALA A 129 -8.39 6.48 16.31
CA ALA A 129 -7.90 5.43 17.20
C ALA A 129 -6.42 5.10 16.95
N THR A 130 -5.99 5.09 15.68
CA THR A 130 -4.62 4.74 15.29
C THR A 130 -3.64 5.90 15.48
N ALA A 131 -4.12 7.15 15.42
CA ALA A 131 -3.30 8.34 15.68
C ALA A 131 -2.98 8.55 17.19
N ARG A 132 -3.85 8.08 18.10
CA ARG A 132 -3.64 8.23 19.55
C ARG A 132 -2.51 7.34 20.05
N ARG A 133 -1.30 7.90 20.22
CA ARG A 133 -0.14 7.21 20.82
C ARG A 133 -0.07 7.46 22.34
N PRO A 134 0.03 6.42 23.19
CA PRO A 134 0.28 6.61 24.62
C PRO A 134 1.72 7.09 24.92
N ASN A 135 2.72 6.67 24.14
CA ASN A 135 4.15 6.89 24.44
C ASN A 135 4.99 7.25 23.19
N ALA A 136 4.71 8.38 22.54
CA ALA A 136 5.51 8.83 21.40
C ALA A 136 6.70 9.70 21.84
N SER A 137 7.85 9.07 22.06
CA SER A 137 9.15 9.74 22.33
C SER A 137 9.93 10.09 21.06
N GLY A 138 9.34 9.91 19.86
CA GLY A 138 9.94 10.23 18.57
C GLY A 138 9.49 11.57 18.00
N ASN A 139 10.35 12.18 17.18
CA ASN A 139 10.19 13.45 16.46
C ASN A 139 8.72 13.71 16.02
N ARG A 140 8.00 14.54 16.78
CA ARG A 140 6.56 14.86 16.65
C ARG A 140 6.15 15.53 15.31
N ASN A 141 7.08 15.69 14.38
CA ASN A 141 6.90 16.64 13.28
C ASN A 141 6.07 16.14 12.09
N GLN A 142 5.72 14.84 12.03
CA GLN A 142 4.79 14.35 10.99
C GLN A 142 4.21 12.98 11.37
N ASP A 143 2.91 12.91 11.67
CA ASP A 143 2.20 11.64 11.83
C ASP A 143 1.21 11.51 10.67
N SER A 144 1.53 10.66 9.68
CA SER A 144 0.76 10.58 8.44
C SER A 144 -0.71 10.19 8.66
N ILE A 145 -1.02 9.44 9.71
CA ILE A 145 -2.38 9.03 10.06
C ILE A 145 -3.16 10.22 10.62
N LEU A 146 -2.50 11.04 11.46
CA LEU A 146 -3.10 12.27 11.98
C LEU A 146 -3.27 13.31 10.87
N ASP A 147 -2.28 13.47 10.00
CA ASP A 147 -2.35 14.37 8.84
C ASP A 147 -3.48 13.96 7.88
N CYS A 148 -3.60 12.65 7.62
CA CYS A 148 -4.71 12.05 6.87
C CYS A 148 -6.06 12.38 7.49
N TYR A 149 -6.22 12.18 8.81
CA TYR A 149 -7.45 12.53 9.52
C TYR A 149 -7.77 14.02 9.39
N ASN A 150 -6.79 14.90 9.64
CA ASN A 150 -6.99 16.34 9.62
C ASN A 150 -7.42 16.83 8.23
N LEU A 151 -6.75 16.39 7.16
CA LEU A 151 -7.11 16.80 5.80
C LEU A 151 -8.45 16.20 5.38
N LEU A 152 -8.73 14.93 5.72
CA LEU A 152 -10.02 14.29 5.45
C LEU A 152 -11.18 15.02 6.13
N ALA A 153 -11.06 15.27 7.44
CA ALA A 153 -12.10 15.92 8.23
C ALA A 153 -12.37 17.34 7.71
N ALA A 154 -11.32 18.13 7.49
CA ALA A 154 -11.45 19.49 6.95
C ALA A 154 -12.11 19.49 5.56
N SER A 155 -11.71 18.59 4.67
CA SER A 155 -12.28 18.50 3.32
C SER A 155 -13.75 18.07 3.37
N TRP A 156 -14.10 17.13 4.23
CA TRP A 156 -15.46 16.60 4.33
C TRP A 156 -16.43 17.57 5.00
N ASP A 157 -15.98 18.29 6.05
CA ASP A 157 -16.75 19.37 6.66
C ASP A 157 -16.96 20.53 5.68
N SER A 158 -15.94 20.87 4.87
CA SER A 158 -16.05 21.94 3.86
C SER A 158 -17.09 21.67 2.77
N ILE A 159 -17.38 20.40 2.45
CA ILE A 159 -18.43 20.04 1.50
C ILE A 159 -19.78 19.78 2.18
N GLY A 160 -19.94 20.12 3.46
CA GLY A 160 -21.20 19.93 4.19
C GLY A 160 -21.54 18.47 4.49
N ARG A 161 -20.53 17.59 4.57
CA ARG A 161 -20.68 16.15 4.84
C ARG A 161 -21.62 15.43 3.88
N LEU A 162 -21.61 15.84 2.61
CA LEU A 162 -22.36 15.17 1.56
C LEU A 162 -21.94 13.70 1.41
N ASP A 163 -22.87 12.89 0.89
CA ASP A 163 -22.65 11.47 0.60
C ASP A 163 -21.79 11.27 -0.66
N MET A 164 -20.62 11.89 -0.68
CA MET A 164 -19.69 11.91 -1.80
C MET A 164 -18.26 11.85 -1.28
N ALA A 165 -17.43 11.01 -1.90
CA ALA A 165 -16.02 10.93 -1.56
C ALA A 165 -15.23 11.98 -2.37
N ALA A 166 -14.46 12.82 -1.68
CA ALA A 166 -13.55 13.79 -2.27
C ALA A 166 -12.16 13.75 -1.61
N GLY A 167 -11.11 14.08 -2.36
CA GLY A 167 -9.73 14.08 -1.85
C GLY A 167 -9.34 12.72 -1.25
N LEU A 168 -8.82 12.72 -0.01
CA LEU A 168 -8.43 11.49 0.70
C LEU A 168 -9.60 10.55 1.01
N ALA A 169 -10.85 11.03 1.00
CA ALA A 169 -12.00 10.15 1.20
C ALA A 169 -12.11 9.11 0.08
N ILE A 170 -11.69 9.44 -1.15
CA ILE A 170 -11.79 8.56 -2.33
C ILE A 170 -11.08 7.21 -2.08
N PRO A 171 -9.76 7.16 -1.85
CA PRO A 171 -9.07 5.88 -1.66
C PRO A 171 -9.43 5.18 -0.34
N LEU A 172 -9.85 5.91 0.70
CA LEU A 172 -10.24 5.33 1.99
C LEU A 172 -11.63 4.69 1.95
N VAL A 173 -12.59 5.33 1.29
CA VAL A 173 -13.93 4.78 1.09
C VAL A 173 -13.87 3.60 0.12
N ARG A 174 -13.04 3.69 -0.92
CA ARG A 174 -12.73 2.55 -1.80
C ARG A 174 -12.15 1.37 -1.03
N LEU A 175 -11.20 1.61 -0.11
CA LEU A 175 -10.65 0.57 0.77
C LEU A 175 -11.76 -0.12 1.59
N ALA A 176 -12.62 0.66 2.25
CA ALA A 176 -13.72 0.12 3.04
C ALA A 176 -14.70 -0.70 2.20
N ARG A 177 -15.01 -0.27 0.97
CA ARG A 177 -15.83 -1.01 0.01
C ARG A 177 -15.15 -2.31 -0.43
N LEU A 178 -13.84 -2.29 -0.70
CA LEU A 178 -13.06 -3.49 -1.01
C LEU A 178 -13.07 -4.49 0.14
N MET A 179 -12.85 -4.00 1.36
CA MET A 179 -12.92 -4.81 2.58
C MET A 179 -14.31 -5.40 2.77
N ALA A 180 -15.37 -4.62 2.51
CA ALA A 180 -16.74 -5.13 2.59
C ALA A 180 -16.99 -6.30 1.62
N ASN A 181 -16.56 -6.13 0.38
CA ASN A 181 -16.63 -7.17 -0.65
C ASN A 181 -15.79 -8.41 -0.28
N ALA A 182 -14.57 -8.22 0.22
CA ALA A 182 -13.71 -9.31 0.70
C ALA A 182 -14.36 -10.05 1.89
N GLY A 183 -14.97 -9.32 2.83
CA GLY A 183 -15.63 -9.89 4.01
C GLY A 183 -16.84 -10.78 3.69
N ALA A 184 -17.45 -10.62 2.51
CA ALA A 184 -18.52 -11.50 2.05
C ALA A 184 -18.03 -12.89 1.60
N VAL A 185 -16.73 -13.02 1.33
CA VAL A 185 -16.11 -14.25 0.79
C VAL A 185 -15.13 -14.86 1.78
N LEU A 186 -14.40 -14.02 2.52
CA LEU A 186 -13.38 -14.47 3.46
C LEU A 186 -13.99 -15.00 4.76
N PRO A 187 -13.44 -16.08 5.33
CA PRO A 187 -13.82 -16.50 6.66
C PRO A 187 -13.34 -15.49 7.72
N LYS A 188 -14.10 -15.34 8.82
CA LYS A 188 -13.84 -14.34 9.87
C LYS A 188 -12.44 -14.36 10.49
N TRP A 189 -11.77 -15.52 10.51
CA TRP A 189 -10.40 -15.61 11.04
C TRP A 189 -9.38 -15.01 10.07
N LEU A 190 -9.65 -14.99 8.76
CA LEU A 190 -8.75 -14.44 7.76
C LEU A 190 -8.86 -12.92 7.66
N THR A 191 -10.01 -12.33 8.00
CA THR A 191 -10.15 -10.85 8.09
C THR A 191 -9.34 -10.24 9.25
N LYS A 192 -8.95 -11.07 10.23
CA LYS A 192 -8.02 -10.69 11.31
C LYS A 192 -6.57 -11.01 11.01
N ASN A 193 -6.27 -11.61 9.85
CA ASN A 193 -4.91 -11.96 9.49
C ASN A 193 -4.16 -10.73 8.95
N ALA A 194 -3.03 -10.41 9.57
CA ALA A 194 -2.25 -9.23 9.20
C ALA A 194 -1.78 -9.25 7.74
N ARG A 195 -1.47 -10.44 7.21
CA ARG A 195 -1.00 -10.59 5.83
C ARG A 195 -2.11 -10.32 4.82
N VAL A 196 -3.29 -10.88 5.04
CA VAL A 196 -4.46 -10.62 4.18
C VAL A 196 -4.86 -9.15 4.24
N ASN A 197 -4.83 -8.53 5.43
CA ASN A 197 -5.07 -7.11 5.58
C ASN A 197 -4.04 -6.27 4.81
N ARG A 198 -2.75 -6.64 4.84
CA ARG A 198 -1.73 -6.01 4.01
C ARG A 198 -2.01 -6.17 2.53
N LEU A 199 -2.41 -7.36 2.07
CA LEU A 199 -2.76 -7.57 0.66
C LEU A 199 -3.98 -6.73 0.23
N ILE A 200 -5.00 -6.62 1.08
CA ILE A 200 -6.16 -5.74 0.85
C ILE A 200 -5.73 -4.27 0.74
N TRP A 201 -4.83 -3.82 1.62
CA TRP A 201 -4.25 -2.49 1.54
C TRP A 201 -3.53 -2.25 0.21
N LEU A 202 -2.63 -3.16 -0.17
CA LEU A 202 -1.85 -3.04 -1.41
C LEU A 202 -2.75 -3.05 -2.65
N ALA A 203 -3.78 -3.91 -2.68
CA ALA A 203 -4.77 -3.95 -3.75
C ALA A 203 -5.57 -2.65 -3.88
N ASN A 204 -5.81 -1.94 -2.77
CA ASN A 204 -6.41 -0.62 -2.81
C ASN A 204 -5.40 0.47 -3.21
N ALA A 205 -4.16 0.38 -2.71
CA ALA A 205 -3.13 1.39 -2.92
C ALA A 205 -2.54 1.38 -4.34
N CYS A 206 -2.61 0.25 -5.04
CA CYS A 206 -2.19 0.13 -6.43
C CYS A 206 -3.19 0.72 -7.44
N LEU A 207 -4.23 1.42 -6.99
CA LEU A 207 -5.21 2.06 -7.86
C LEU A 207 -5.02 3.58 -7.84
N PRO A 208 -5.31 4.29 -8.95
CA PRO A 208 -5.23 5.74 -9.00
C PRO A 208 -5.95 6.39 -7.81
N ILE A 209 -5.32 7.38 -7.17
CA ILE A 209 -5.89 8.04 -5.99
C ILE A 209 -7.27 8.68 -6.26
N THR A 210 -7.54 9.04 -7.51
CA THR A 210 -8.80 9.63 -7.99
C THR A 210 -9.87 8.61 -8.35
N ALA A 211 -9.56 7.31 -8.40
CA ALA A 211 -10.52 6.28 -8.75
C ALA A 211 -11.47 6.01 -7.57
N GLU A 212 -12.73 6.43 -7.66
CA GLU A 212 -13.72 6.25 -6.57
C GLU A 212 -14.14 4.79 -6.35
N HIS A 213 -14.05 3.98 -7.40
CA HIS A 213 -14.48 2.60 -7.38
C HIS A 213 -13.40 1.69 -7.94
N ILE A 214 -13.46 0.42 -7.53
CA ILE A 214 -12.76 -0.65 -8.23
C ILE A 214 -13.49 -0.89 -9.55
N SER A 215 -12.75 -1.03 -10.65
CA SER A 215 -13.27 -1.36 -11.98
C SER A 215 -12.79 -2.75 -12.39
N TRP A 216 -13.60 -3.48 -13.16
CA TRP A 216 -13.14 -4.71 -13.81
C TRP A 216 -11.97 -4.45 -14.77
N ASP A 217 -11.87 -3.23 -15.32
CA ASP A 217 -10.83 -2.87 -16.27
C ASP A 217 -9.43 -2.97 -15.64
N TYR A 218 -9.26 -2.47 -14.40
CA TYR A 218 -7.99 -2.61 -13.67
C TYR A 218 -7.59 -4.06 -13.43
N LEU A 219 -8.59 -4.92 -13.17
CA LEU A 219 -8.33 -6.35 -12.97
C LEU A 219 -7.99 -7.05 -14.28
N ILE A 220 -8.67 -6.70 -15.38
CA ILE A 220 -8.39 -7.22 -16.72
C ILE A 220 -6.99 -6.79 -17.17
N GLU A 221 -6.61 -5.53 -16.96
CA GLU A 221 -5.25 -5.02 -17.22
C GLU A 221 -4.20 -5.79 -16.43
N ALA A 222 -4.46 -6.08 -15.14
CA ALA A 222 -3.53 -6.83 -14.29
C ALA A 222 -3.22 -8.25 -14.81
N THR A 223 -4.10 -8.84 -15.63
CA THR A 223 -3.84 -10.15 -16.26
C THR A 223 -2.79 -10.08 -17.36
N GLN A 224 -2.48 -8.89 -17.86
CA GLN A 224 -1.51 -8.72 -18.94
C GLN A 224 -0.08 -8.80 -18.40
N PRO A 225 0.84 -9.51 -19.07
CA PRO A 225 2.21 -9.69 -18.58
C PRO A 225 3.01 -8.40 -18.35
N LYS A 226 2.60 -7.30 -18.99
CA LYS A 226 3.27 -6.00 -18.91
C LYS A 226 2.80 -5.15 -17.74
N ASP A 227 1.67 -5.48 -17.11
CA ASP A 227 1.12 -4.70 -16.02
C ASP A 227 1.63 -5.22 -14.67
N ALA A 228 2.68 -4.58 -14.17
CA ALA A 228 3.19 -4.84 -12.83
C ALA A 228 2.43 -4.03 -11.76
N HIS A 229 1.66 -3.01 -12.14
CA HIS A 229 1.08 -2.06 -11.19
C HIS A 229 -0.08 -2.68 -10.41
N HIS A 230 -1.00 -3.34 -11.11
CA HIS A 230 -2.23 -3.89 -10.52
C HIS A 230 -2.09 -5.33 -10.01
N ILE A 231 -0.87 -5.88 -9.96
CA ILE A 231 -0.61 -7.25 -9.44
C ILE A 231 -1.18 -7.47 -8.04
N PRO A 232 -1.09 -6.53 -7.06
CA PRO A 232 -1.70 -6.73 -5.75
C PRO A 232 -3.23 -6.94 -5.81
N LEU A 233 -3.92 -6.24 -6.73
CA LEU A 233 -5.36 -6.42 -6.95
C LEU A 233 -5.66 -7.80 -7.55
N LEU A 234 -4.90 -8.24 -8.55
CA LEU A 234 -5.03 -9.58 -9.12
C LEU A 234 -4.78 -10.68 -8.09
N HIS A 235 -3.75 -10.50 -7.26
CA HIS A 235 -3.40 -11.42 -6.18
C HIS A 235 -4.54 -11.51 -5.16
N LEU A 236 -5.04 -10.38 -4.66
CA LEU A 236 -6.19 -10.38 -3.75
C LEU A 236 -7.39 -11.08 -4.39
N TYR A 237 -7.72 -10.74 -5.63
CA TYR A 237 -8.86 -11.32 -6.33
C TYR A 237 -8.73 -12.84 -6.48
N THR A 238 -7.54 -13.35 -6.78
CA THR A 238 -7.26 -14.79 -6.87
C THR A 238 -7.36 -15.49 -5.51
N VAL A 239 -6.92 -14.83 -4.43
CA VAL A 239 -7.15 -15.29 -3.05
C VAL A 239 -8.64 -15.41 -2.76
N LEU A 240 -9.45 -14.40 -3.13
CA LEU A 240 -10.90 -14.43 -2.95
C LEU A 240 -11.55 -15.59 -3.72
N ILE A 241 -11.14 -15.86 -4.96
CA ILE A 241 -11.60 -17.03 -5.72
C ILE A 241 -11.24 -18.32 -4.97
N SER A 242 -9.98 -18.47 -4.55
CA SER A 242 -9.50 -19.67 -3.85
C SER A 242 -10.26 -19.92 -2.54
N GLN A 243 -10.54 -18.86 -1.77
CA GLN A 243 -11.34 -18.94 -0.55
C GLN A 243 -12.81 -19.27 -0.86
N SER A 244 -13.38 -18.73 -1.94
CA SER A 244 -14.74 -19.07 -2.38
C SER A 244 -14.89 -20.56 -2.72
N ILE A 245 -13.87 -21.18 -3.32
CA ILE A 245 -13.86 -22.62 -3.63
C ILE A 245 -13.88 -23.44 -2.33
N THR A 246 -13.13 -23.02 -1.32
CA THR A 246 -12.99 -23.76 -0.05
C THR A 246 -14.22 -23.64 0.83
N HIS A 247 -14.83 -22.45 0.87
CA HIS A 247 -15.82 -22.12 1.89
C HIS A 247 -17.26 -22.04 1.37
N LEU A 248 -17.48 -21.96 0.05
CA LEU A 248 -18.83 -22.01 -0.51
C LEU A 248 -19.18 -23.42 -0.99
N PRO A 249 -20.34 -23.98 -0.59
CA PRO A 249 -20.73 -25.33 -0.96
C PRO A 249 -20.84 -25.46 -2.49
N ALA A 250 -20.18 -26.48 -3.04
CA ALA A 250 -20.29 -26.81 -4.46
C ALA A 250 -21.65 -27.45 -4.75
N PRO A 251 -22.24 -27.21 -5.95
CA PRO A 251 -23.42 -27.95 -6.39
C PRO A 251 -23.15 -29.47 -6.38
N GLN A 252 -24.19 -30.25 -6.06
CA GLN A 252 -24.14 -31.71 -6.06
C GLN A 252 -25.29 -32.24 -6.94
N PRO A 253 -25.01 -32.94 -8.06
CA PRO A 253 -23.67 -33.25 -8.59
C PRO A 253 -22.93 -32.00 -9.10
N TYR A 254 -21.59 -32.09 -9.19
CA TYR A 254 -20.80 -31.00 -9.75
C TYR A 254 -21.12 -30.82 -11.24
N PRO A 255 -21.27 -29.58 -11.75
CA PRO A 255 -21.63 -29.35 -13.14
C PRO A 255 -20.59 -29.90 -14.12
N THR A 256 -21.05 -30.53 -15.20
CA THR A 256 -20.19 -31.06 -16.27
C THR A 256 -20.34 -30.30 -17.58
N LYS A 257 -21.47 -29.61 -17.79
CA LYS A 257 -21.71 -28.82 -19.00
C LYS A 257 -21.04 -27.45 -18.89
N ARG A 258 -20.39 -27.01 -19.98
CA ARG A 258 -19.66 -25.72 -20.04
C ARG A 258 -20.50 -24.52 -19.55
N HIS A 259 -21.77 -24.41 -19.96
CA HIS A 259 -22.62 -23.29 -19.57
C HIS A 259 -23.00 -23.32 -18.08
N GLU A 260 -23.18 -24.51 -17.50
CA GLU A 260 -23.46 -24.67 -16.06
C GLU A 260 -22.22 -24.30 -15.23
N ILE A 261 -21.02 -24.69 -15.68
CA ILE A 261 -19.74 -24.29 -15.08
C ILE A 261 -19.54 -22.77 -15.19
N MET A 262 -19.77 -22.19 -16.37
CA MET A 262 -19.66 -20.75 -16.60
C MET A 262 -20.60 -19.97 -15.65
N ASN A 263 -21.85 -20.41 -15.50
CA ASN A 263 -22.80 -19.78 -14.58
C ASN A 263 -22.32 -19.84 -13.12
N LEU A 264 -21.80 -20.98 -12.68
CA LEU A 264 -21.24 -21.15 -11.34
C LEU A 264 -20.05 -20.20 -11.11
N VAL A 265 -19.15 -20.09 -12.09
CA VAL A 265 -17.98 -19.21 -12.02
C VAL A 265 -18.41 -17.74 -12.00
N ILE A 266 -19.36 -17.32 -12.85
CA ILE A 266 -19.88 -15.95 -12.83
C ILE A 266 -20.54 -15.62 -11.49
N GLU A 267 -21.35 -16.52 -10.95
CA GLU A 267 -21.98 -16.31 -9.64
C GLU A 267 -20.93 -16.12 -8.55
N ARG A 268 -19.92 -17.00 -8.47
CA ARG A 268 -18.89 -16.97 -7.43
C ARG A 268 -17.88 -15.84 -7.60
N CYS A 269 -17.37 -15.66 -8.82
CA CYS A 269 -16.22 -14.79 -9.09
C CYS A 269 -16.64 -13.36 -9.47
N CYS A 270 -17.79 -13.19 -10.14
CA CYS A 270 -18.26 -11.87 -10.56
C CYS A 270 -19.27 -11.32 -9.56
N THR A 271 -20.32 -12.09 -9.27
CA THR A 271 -21.42 -11.60 -8.41
C THR A 271 -21.00 -11.54 -6.95
N LYS A 272 -20.42 -12.60 -6.37
CA LYS A 272 -20.09 -12.58 -4.93
C LYS A 272 -18.88 -11.72 -4.57
N ILE A 273 -17.84 -11.70 -5.41
CA ILE A 273 -16.63 -10.89 -5.13
C ILE A 273 -16.82 -9.43 -5.54
N GLY A 274 -17.40 -9.17 -6.70
CA GLY A 274 -17.49 -7.82 -7.29
C GLY A 274 -18.89 -7.25 -7.43
N GLY A 275 -19.94 -7.97 -7.02
CA GLY A 275 -21.34 -7.63 -7.31
C GLY A 275 -22.28 -7.55 -6.10
N ILE A 276 -21.83 -7.88 -4.89
CA ILE A 276 -22.62 -7.71 -3.65
C ILE A 276 -22.20 -6.40 -2.97
N GLY A 277 -23.17 -5.64 -2.43
CA GLY A 277 -22.89 -4.37 -1.77
C GLY A 277 -22.43 -3.30 -2.74
N CYS A 278 -21.14 -2.95 -2.72
CA CYS A 278 -20.58 -1.95 -3.62
C CYS A 278 -20.04 -2.61 -4.91
N VAL A 279 -20.89 -2.60 -5.94
CA VAL A 279 -20.62 -3.19 -7.25
C VAL A 279 -19.41 -2.51 -7.92
N TRP A 280 -18.50 -3.33 -8.44
CA TRP A 280 -17.35 -2.85 -9.20
C TRP A 280 -17.82 -2.21 -10.51
N LYS A 281 -17.16 -1.13 -10.93
CA LYS A 281 -17.44 -0.44 -12.19
C LYS A 281 -17.03 -1.29 -13.39
N SER A 282 -17.56 -0.90 -14.55
CA SER A 282 -17.48 -1.64 -15.81
C SER A 282 -18.05 -3.07 -15.70
N LYS A 283 -17.79 -3.93 -16.68
CA LYS A 283 -18.26 -5.32 -16.70
C LYS A 283 -17.14 -6.23 -17.17
N PRO A 284 -17.05 -7.47 -16.66
CA PRO A 284 -16.08 -8.44 -17.17
C PRO A 284 -16.38 -8.76 -18.63
N SER A 285 -15.35 -8.72 -19.48
CA SER A 285 -15.46 -9.13 -20.89
C SER A 285 -15.71 -10.64 -21.01
N ASN A 286 -16.11 -11.12 -22.19
CA ASN A 286 -16.33 -12.55 -22.39
C ASN A 286 -15.02 -13.34 -22.32
N GLU A 287 -13.95 -12.78 -22.87
CA GLU A 287 -12.60 -13.35 -22.82
C GLU A 287 -12.12 -13.47 -21.37
N PHE A 288 -12.40 -12.46 -20.54
CA PHE A 288 -12.09 -12.51 -19.13
C PHE A 288 -12.91 -13.57 -18.39
N LYS A 289 -14.21 -13.73 -18.70
CA LYS A 289 -15.03 -14.80 -18.12
C LYS A 289 -14.53 -16.19 -18.52
N ASP A 290 -14.12 -16.39 -19.76
CA ASP A 290 -13.53 -17.66 -20.19
C ASP A 290 -12.20 -17.93 -19.46
N ALA A 291 -11.35 -16.91 -19.29
CA ALA A 291 -10.15 -17.04 -18.46
C ALA A 291 -10.48 -17.37 -16.99
N LEU A 292 -11.52 -16.76 -16.41
CA LEU A 292 -11.97 -17.07 -15.05
C LEU A 292 -12.35 -18.53 -14.88
N VAL A 293 -12.98 -19.17 -15.87
CA VAL A 293 -13.28 -20.60 -15.81
C VAL A 293 -11.99 -21.41 -15.69
N GLY A 294 -10.98 -21.11 -16.51
CA GLY A 294 -9.67 -21.75 -16.43
C GLY A 294 -8.97 -21.54 -15.08
N VAL A 295 -9.00 -20.31 -14.55
CA VAL A 295 -8.44 -19.98 -13.22
C VAL A 295 -9.16 -20.75 -12.11
N PHE A 296 -10.50 -20.79 -12.16
CA PHE A 296 -11.32 -21.48 -11.18
C PHE A 296 -11.04 -22.99 -11.17
N ASP A 297 -10.95 -23.60 -12.35
CA ASP A 297 -10.64 -25.03 -12.49
C ASP A 297 -9.22 -25.37 -12.02
N GLU A 298 -8.22 -24.54 -12.33
CA GLU A 298 -6.85 -24.71 -11.85
C GLU A 298 -6.77 -24.61 -10.32
N LEU A 299 -7.42 -23.62 -9.72
CA LEU A 299 -7.50 -23.46 -8.26
C LEU A 299 -8.25 -24.63 -7.62
N ARG A 300 -9.36 -25.08 -8.21
CA ARG A 300 -10.11 -26.25 -7.74
C ARG A 300 -9.26 -27.51 -7.76
N ARG A 301 -8.53 -27.77 -8.85
CA ARG A 301 -7.59 -28.90 -8.95
C ARG A 301 -6.45 -28.78 -7.94
N TYR A 302 -5.88 -27.59 -7.77
CA TYR A 302 -4.85 -27.32 -6.76
C TYR A 302 -5.35 -27.65 -5.34
N GLN A 303 -6.55 -27.22 -4.99
CA GLN A 303 -7.08 -27.32 -3.63
C GLN A 303 -7.70 -28.69 -3.32
N ILE A 304 -8.52 -29.22 -4.23
CA ILE A 304 -9.31 -30.43 -4.00
C ILE A 304 -8.52 -31.66 -4.43
N GLU A 305 -8.06 -31.70 -5.68
CA GLU A 305 -7.43 -32.90 -6.27
C GLU A 305 -6.01 -33.09 -5.72
N LYS A 306 -5.21 -32.02 -5.68
CA LYS A 306 -3.84 -32.04 -5.12
C LYS A 306 -3.81 -31.86 -3.59
N LYS A 307 -4.96 -31.69 -2.94
CA LYS A 307 -5.11 -31.51 -1.48
C LYS A 307 -4.22 -30.39 -0.91
N LYS A 308 -3.97 -29.32 -1.69
CA LYS A 308 -3.21 -28.16 -1.23
C LYS A 308 -4.11 -27.18 -0.50
N MET A 309 -3.51 -26.37 0.37
CA MET A 309 -4.23 -25.33 1.09
C MET A 309 -4.70 -24.23 0.13
N SER A 310 -5.84 -23.61 0.45
CA SER A 310 -6.29 -22.39 -0.23
C SER A 310 -5.31 -21.25 -0.06
N LEU A 311 -5.27 -20.34 -1.03
CA LEU A 311 -4.37 -19.18 -1.03
C LEU A 311 -4.73 -18.22 0.10
N ARG A 312 -3.74 -17.69 0.81
CA ARG A 312 -3.95 -16.84 2.01
C ARG A 312 -3.18 -15.53 1.96
N GLY A 313 -2.83 -15.08 0.77
CA GLY A 313 -2.13 -13.82 0.50
C GLY A 313 -0.66 -13.85 0.90
N HIS A 314 0.00 -15.00 0.81
CA HIS A 314 1.45 -15.09 1.01
C HIS A 314 2.20 -14.40 -0.13
N ASP A 315 3.25 -13.65 0.15
CA ASP A 315 4.03 -12.97 -0.90
C ASP A 315 4.59 -13.99 -1.94
N GLU A 316 4.92 -15.20 -1.51
CA GLU A 316 5.35 -16.32 -2.36
C GLU A 316 4.26 -16.80 -3.34
N GLU A 317 2.97 -16.59 -3.03
CA GLU A 317 1.84 -16.96 -3.88
C GLU A 317 1.76 -16.09 -5.14
N GLU A 318 2.44 -14.94 -5.22
CA GLU A 318 2.40 -14.08 -6.40
C GLU A 318 2.85 -14.81 -7.67
N SER A 319 3.90 -15.63 -7.56
CA SER A 319 4.41 -16.44 -8.68
C SER A 319 3.38 -17.47 -9.15
N LEU A 320 2.68 -18.10 -8.21
CA LEU A 320 1.60 -19.04 -8.47
C LEU A 320 0.41 -18.33 -9.13
N VAL A 321 0.00 -17.16 -8.63
CA VAL A 321 -1.08 -16.36 -9.21
C VAL A 321 -0.77 -16.04 -10.67
N LYS A 322 0.42 -15.49 -10.96
CA LYS A 322 0.84 -15.18 -12.34
C LYS A 322 0.81 -16.43 -13.23
N GLY A 323 1.29 -17.57 -12.72
CA GLY A 323 1.27 -18.84 -13.45
C GLY A 323 -0.16 -19.31 -13.79
N ILE A 324 -1.07 -19.25 -12.82
CA ILE A 324 -2.48 -19.66 -13.02
C ILE A 324 -3.16 -18.79 -14.08
N TRP A 325 -3.00 -17.46 -14.01
CA TRP A 325 -3.59 -16.55 -14.99
C TRP A 325 -2.97 -16.68 -16.39
N ALA A 326 -1.67 -16.91 -16.48
CA ALA A 326 -1.00 -17.15 -17.76
C ALA A 326 -1.52 -18.43 -18.44
N LEU A 327 -1.68 -19.52 -17.69
CA LEU A 327 -2.22 -20.79 -18.20
C LEU A 327 -3.68 -20.65 -18.67
N ALA A 328 -4.51 -19.95 -17.89
CA ALA A 328 -5.90 -19.71 -18.25
C ALA A 328 -6.05 -18.87 -19.53
N GLY A 329 -5.17 -17.88 -19.72
CA GLY A 329 -5.13 -17.06 -20.95
C GLY A 329 -4.73 -17.84 -22.22
N TRP A 330 -4.03 -18.97 -22.09
CA TRP A 330 -3.68 -19.84 -23.21
C TRP A 330 -4.80 -20.82 -23.57
N GLY A 331 -5.53 -21.34 -22.56
CA GLY A 331 -6.64 -22.28 -22.77
C GLY A 331 -7.79 -21.70 -23.62
N GLY A 332 -8.01 -20.38 -23.56
CA GLY A 332 -9.01 -19.68 -24.39
C GLY A 332 -8.61 -19.49 -25.86
N LYS A 333 -7.32 -19.60 -26.21
CA LYS A 333 -6.84 -19.47 -27.60
C LYS A 333 -6.75 -20.80 -28.34
N GLY A 334 -6.74 -21.93 -27.63
CA GLY A 334 -6.56 -23.27 -28.20
C GLY A 334 -7.84 -23.96 -28.72
N THR A 335 -9.02 -23.36 -28.56
CA THR A 335 -10.31 -23.98 -28.92
C THR A 335 -11.02 -23.32 -30.12
N LEU A 336 -10.34 -22.42 -30.83
CA LEU A 336 -10.83 -21.79 -32.08
C LEU A 336 -10.24 -22.39 -33.36
N SER A 337 -9.57 -23.55 -33.27
CA SER A 337 -9.03 -24.27 -34.42
C SER A 337 -9.21 -25.77 -34.28
N SER A 338 -10.45 -26.23 -34.35
CA SER A 338 -10.83 -27.62 -34.68
C SER A 338 -12.29 -27.69 -35.02
#